data_AF-A0A0C9ZPU7-F1
#
_entry.id   AF-A0A0C9ZPU7-F1
#
_cell.length_a   1.000
_cell.length_b   1.000
_cell.length_c   1.000
_cell.angle_alpha   90.00
_cell.angle_beta   90.00
_cell.angle_gamma   90.00
#
_symmetry.space_group_name_H-M   'P 1'
#
loop_
_entity.id
_entity.type
_entity.pdbx_description
1 polymer ?
#
loop_
_entity_poly.entity_id
_entity_poly.type
_entity_poly.pdbx_seq_one_letter_code
_entity_poly.pdbx_strand_id
1 'polypeptide(L)'
;MHTLTLLGITSYRHLHTLKCSLSQEEVDDYEKDVPGCLAITPTNFMVDCSRPRNSPFNRDAARIFAEDFLDKIANHSWYAKANIPARYQKYEAIYEGFMSHLATVKFHFRVLLAEDEDQAKAKEKKDLWLQKAARNSRKIRLFKLRLDTIANDSSLKRHLAFVQDLGSQGMSSDESEDENARTISYLRVYPAWRSRQLGSLLWNVDDVAATNASVPIGKQKKSGTQLHVRPHSDKVNKEAAAPPGLPHNCYDTAWLAKLSQQQKCELRVKDSDYNFTA
;
A
#
# COMPACT_ATOMS: atom_id res chain seq x y z
N MET A 1 9.02 -13.58 -2.76
CA MET A 1 9.50 -14.94 -3.06
C MET A 1 10.95 -14.89 -3.54
N HIS A 2 11.28 -14.25 -4.67
CA HIS A 2 12.67 -14.21 -5.17
C HIS A 2 13.70 -13.70 -4.15
N THR A 3 13.41 -12.60 -3.44
CA THR A 3 14.31 -12.07 -2.40
C THR A 3 14.59 -13.09 -1.29
N LEU A 4 13.59 -13.88 -0.90
CA LEU A 4 13.76 -14.91 0.13
C LEU A 4 14.68 -16.03 -0.40
N THR A 5 14.51 -16.42 -1.67
CA THR A 5 15.36 -17.40 -2.34
C THR A 5 16.82 -16.95 -2.40
N LEU A 6 17.09 -15.71 -2.83
CA LEU A 6 18.45 -15.17 -2.89
C LEU A 6 19.09 -15.06 -1.50
N LEU A 7 18.32 -14.65 -0.49
CA LEU A 7 18.79 -14.61 0.91
C LEU A 7 18.92 -16.01 1.54
N GLY A 8 18.59 -17.10 0.83
CA GLY A 8 18.67 -18.45 1.37
C GLY A 8 17.69 -18.75 2.52
N ILE A 9 16.59 -18.00 2.64
CA ILE A 9 15.61 -18.14 3.72
C ILE A 9 14.21 -18.44 3.20
N THR A 10 13.39 -19.09 4.00
CA THR A 10 11.99 -19.41 3.65
C THR A 10 10.98 -18.35 4.11
N SER A 11 11.38 -17.50 5.05
CA SER A 11 10.52 -16.51 5.71
C SER A 11 11.35 -15.41 6.33
N TYR A 12 10.81 -14.19 6.39
CA TYR A 12 11.47 -13.06 7.06
C TYR A 12 11.68 -13.26 8.55
N ARG A 13 11.02 -14.23 9.18
CA ARG A 13 11.31 -14.62 10.57
C ARG A 13 12.74 -15.11 10.76
N HIS A 14 13.37 -15.63 9.71
CA HIS A 14 14.75 -16.12 9.73
C HIS A 14 15.77 -15.03 9.36
N LEU A 15 15.39 -13.75 9.26
CA LEU A 15 16.37 -12.69 8.98
C LEU A 15 17.44 -12.55 10.07
N HIS A 16 17.12 -12.92 11.31
CA HIS A 16 18.07 -12.89 12.43
C HIS A 16 19.21 -13.92 12.27
N THR A 17 19.01 -14.98 11.47
CA THR A 17 20.06 -15.99 11.22
C THR A 17 21.06 -15.54 10.16
N LEU A 18 20.79 -14.42 9.48
CA LEU A 18 21.63 -13.87 8.42
C LEU A 18 22.41 -12.67 8.94
N LYS A 19 23.63 -12.47 8.41
CA LYS A 19 24.38 -11.23 8.60
C LYS A 19 23.73 -10.11 7.79
N CYS A 20 22.76 -9.42 8.39
CA CYS A 20 22.04 -8.30 7.76
C CYS A 20 22.53 -6.92 8.23
N SER A 21 23.65 -6.85 8.94
CA SER A 21 24.30 -5.60 9.37
C SER A 21 25.79 -5.71 9.10
N LEU A 22 26.33 -4.75 8.36
CA LEU A 22 27.77 -4.66 8.08
C LEU A 22 28.45 -3.79 9.13
N SER A 23 29.68 -4.13 9.50
CA SER A 23 30.50 -3.24 10.33
C SER A 23 30.88 -1.96 9.56
N GLN A 24 31.44 -0.96 10.24
CA GLN A 24 31.95 0.22 9.55
C GLN A 24 33.12 -0.12 8.63
N GLU A 25 34.05 -0.95 9.12
CA GLU A 25 35.20 -1.44 8.36
C GLU A 25 34.79 -2.18 7.09
N GLU A 26 33.80 -3.08 7.17
CA GLU A 26 33.34 -3.83 5.99
C GLU A 26 32.76 -2.94 4.90
N VAL A 27 32.11 -1.84 5.28
CA VAL A 27 31.59 -0.89 4.29
C VAL A 27 32.67 0.01 3.76
N ASP A 28 33.61 0.44 4.59
CA ASP A 28 34.75 1.22 4.14
C ASP A 28 35.60 0.40 3.15
N ASP A 29 35.80 -0.89 3.41
CA ASP A 29 36.52 -1.82 2.52
C ASP A 29 35.75 -2.05 1.22
N TYR A 30 34.42 -2.18 1.29
CA TYR A 30 33.56 -2.29 0.13
C TYR A 30 33.60 -1.02 -0.75
N GLU A 31 33.47 0.16 -0.14
CA GLU A 31 33.46 1.43 -0.87
C GLU A 31 34.83 1.78 -1.47
N LYS A 32 35.92 1.27 -0.88
CA LYS A 32 37.29 1.41 -1.40
C LYS A 32 37.70 0.32 -2.39
N ASP A 33 36.82 -0.66 -2.66
CA ASP A 33 37.09 -1.82 -3.54
C ASP A 33 38.39 -2.55 -3.16
N VAL A 34 38.58 -2.78 -1.85
CA VAL A 34 39.78 -3.46 -1.33
C VAL A 34 39.78 -4.92 -1.82
N PRO A 35 40.91 -5.47 -2.30
CA PRO A 35 40.99 -6.87 -2.70
C PRO A 35 40.53 -7.81 -1.58
N GLY A 36 39.51 -8.63 -1.87
CA GLY A 36 38.91 -9.55 -0.88
C GLY A 36 37.74 -8.96 -0.08
N CYS A 37 37.29 -7.74 -0.39
CA CYS A 37 36.07 -7.19 0.20
C CYS A 37 34.83 -8.02 -0.16
N LEU A 38 33.73 -7.76 0.55
CA LEU A 38 32.46 -8.45 0.34
C LEU A 38 31.97 -8.27 -1.11
N ALA A 39 31.80 -9.38 -1.83
CA ALA A 39 31.20 -9.37 -3.15
C ALA A 39 29.73 -9.82 -3.08
N ILE A 40 28.83 -8.94 -3.54
CA ILE A 40 27.40 -9.27 -3.67
C ILE A 40 27.20 -10.02 -4.97
N THR A 41 26.74 -11.27 -4.87
CA THR A 41 26.45 -12.12 -6.03
C THR A 41 25.12 -12.83 -5.83
N PRO A 42 24.50 -13.42 -6.86
CA PRO A 42 23.26 -14.18 -6.68
C PRO A 42 23.40 -15.35 -5.68
N THR A 43 24.58 -15.96 -5.60
CA THR A 43 24.88 -17.06 -4.67
C THR A 43 25.29 -16.59 -3.28
N ASN A 44 25.79 -15.37 -3.15
CA ASN A 44 26.17 -14.74 -1.89
C ASN A 44 25.41 -13.41 -1.73
N PHE A 45 24.09 -13.49 -1.82
CA PHE A 45 23.25 -12.31 -1.83
C PHE A 45 23.03 -11.79 -0.41
N MET A 46 23.34 -10.52 -0.19
CA MET A 46 23.24 -9.88 1.11
C MET A 46 22.63 -8.48 0.98
N VAL A 47 21.99 -8.02 2.06
CA VAL A 47 21.48 -6.65 2.19
C VAL A 47 21.89 -6.09 3.55
N ASP A 48 22.16 -4.79 3.60
CA ASP A 48 22.46 -4.11 4.86
C ASP A 48 21.19 -3.42 5.39
N CYS A 49 20.63 -4.00 6.45
CA CYS A 49 19.43 -3.52 7.12
C CYS A 49 19.70 -2.41 8.15
N SER A 50 20.97 -2.16 8.50
CA SER A 50 21.38 -1.10 9.43
C SER A 50 21.48 0.26 8.73
N ARG A 51 22.07 0.32 7.53
CA ARG A 51 22.30 1.56 6.76
C ARG A 51 21.12 1.99 5.89
N PRO A 52 21.00 3.25 5.45
CA PRO A 52 19.92 3.72 4.57
C PRO A 52 19.71 2.82 3.34
N ARG A 53 18.46 2.73 2.85
CA ARG A 53 18.14 1.89 1.68
C ARG A 53 18.92 2.29 0.42
N ASN A 54 19.33 3.56 0.33
CA ASN A 54 20.07 4.13 -0.80
C ASN A 54 21.60 4.05 -0.61
N SER A 55 22.10 3.31 0.40
CA SER A 55 23.55 3.11 0.55
C SER A 55 24.14 2.42 -0.70
N PRO A 56 25.42 2.68 -1.04
CA PRO A 56 26.06 2.04 -2.19
C PRO A 56 25.90 0.52 -2.20
N PHE A 57 26.17 -0.13 -1.07
CA PHE A 57 25.98 -1.58 -0.89
C PHE A 57 24.56 -2.07 -1.23
N ASN A 58 23.52 -1.38 -0.75
CA ASN A 58 22.14 -1.78 -1.00
C ASN A 58 21.69 -1.50 -2.44
N ARG A 59 22.26 -0.48 -3.10
CA ARG A 59 22.04 -0.23 -4.53
C ARG A 59 22.65 -1.33 -5.38
N ASP A 60 23.84 -1.81 -5.01
CA ASP A 60 24.45 -2.94 -5.69
C ASP A 60 23.69 -4.24 -5.45
N ALA A 61 23.21 -4.49 -4.24
CA ALA A 61 22.27 -5.58 -3.98
C ALA A 61 21.01 -5.47 -4.86
N ALA A 62 20.46 -4.28 -5.02
CA ALA A 62 19.29 -4.06 -5.90
C ALA A 62 19.60 -4.33 -7.39
N ARG A 63 20.80 -3.98 -7.84
CA ARG A 63 21.29 -4.30 -9.19
C ARG A 63 21.40 -5.82 -9.40
N ILE A 64 22.13 -6.51 -8.52
CA ILE A 64 22.30 -7.98 -8.59
C ILE A 64 20.95 -8.69 -8.53
N PHE A 65 20.03 -8.21 -7.69
CA PHE A 65 18.66 -8.72 -7.63
C PHE A 65 17.93 -8.56 -8.96
N ALA A 66 18.01 -7.39 -9.59
CA ALA A 66 17.32 -7.11 -10.84
C ALA A 66 17.88 -7.94 -12.00
N GLU A 67 19.21 -8.09 -12.06
CA GLU A 67 19.90 -8.93 -13.04
C GLU A 67 19.53 -10.41 -12.90
N ASP A 68 19.64 -10.98 -11.68
CA ASP A 68 19.27 -12.39 -11.46
C ASP A 68 17.78 -12.62 -11.73
N PHE A 69 16.90 -11.70 -11.33
CA PHE A 69 15.47 -11.84 -11.59
C PHE A 69 15.16 -11.86 -13.10
N LEU A 70 15.80 -11.00 -13.89
CA LEU A 70 15.66 -10.99 -15.34
C LEU A 70 16.20 -12.28 -15.97
N ASP A 71 17.37 -12.74 -15.52
CA ASP A 71 17.95 -14.02 -15.94
C ASP A 71 16.98 -15.19 -15.65
N LYS A 72 16.38 -15.24 -14.46
CA LYS A 72 15.39 -16.28 -14.11
C LYS A 72 14.12 -16.22 -14.94
N ILE A 73 13.71 -15.05 -15.39
CA ILE A 73 12.59 -14.90 -16.35
C ILE A 73 13.01 -15.41 -17.73
N ALA A 74 14.12 -14.92 -18.26
CA ALA A 74 14.49 -15.12 -19.66
C ALA A 74 15.05 -16.51 -19.94
N ASN A 75 15.94 -16.99 -19.07
CA ASN A 75 16.76 -18.17 -19.35
C ASN A 75 16.28 -19.42 -18.60
N HIS A 76 15.63 -19.25 -17.45
CA HIS A 76 15.28 -20.37 -16.58
C HIS A 76 13.78 -20.65 -16.45
N SER A 77 12.92 -19.82 -17.03
CA SER A 77 11.45 -19.99 -16.98
C SER A 77 10.87 -20.14 -15.56
N TRP A 78 11.56 -19.64 -14.53
CA TRP A 78 11.13 -19.78 -13.11
C TRP A 78 9.75 -19.19 -12.87
N TYR A 79 9.39 -18.17 -13.66
CA TYR A 79 8.15 -17.42 -13.54
C TYR A 79 7.19 -17.63 -14.72
N ALA A 80 7.37 -18.69 -15.52
CA ALA A 80 6.54 -18.94 -16.71
C ALA A 80 5.03 -18.97 -16.37
N LYS A 81 4.66 -19.51 -15.19
CA LYS A 81 3.26 -19.56 -14.72
C LYS A 81 2.71 -18.21 -14.24
N ALA A 82 3.56 -17.25 -13.90
CA ALA A 82 3.15 -15.99 -13.30
C ALA A 82 2.64 -14.97 -14.33
N ASN A 83 2.90 -15.19 -15.64
CA ASN A 83 2.53 -14.30 -16.74
C ASN A 83 2.82 -12.81 -16.43
N ILE A 84 4.07 -12.52 -16.05
CA ILE A 84 4.49 -11.19 -15.60
C ILE A 84 4.33 -10.20 -16.77
N PRO A 85 3.54 -9.12 -16.65
CA PRO A 85 3.40 -8.13 -17.73
C PRO A 85 4.73 -7.50 -18.15
N ALA A 86 4.93 -7.27 -19.46
CA ALA A 86 6.19 -6.75 -20.03
C ALA A 86 6.70 -5.45 -19.37
N ARG A 87 5.79 -4.58 -18.89
CA ARG A 87 6.16 -3.35 -18.17
C ARG A 87 6.93 -3.60 -16.86
N TYR A 88 6.78 -4.77 -16.25
CA TYR A 88 7.50 -5.19 -15.04
C TYR A 88 8.69 -6.10 -15.34
N GLN A 89 8.96 -6.40 -16.62
CA GLN A 89 10.16 -7.12 -17.07
C GLN A 89 11.27 -6.15 -17.51
N LYS A 90 11.19 -4.88 -17.08
CA LYS A 90 12.21 -3.87 -17.33
C LYS A 90 13.11 -3.78 -16.12
N TYR A 91 14.41 -3.65 -16.36
CA TYR A 91 15.43 -3.56 -15.31
C TYR A 91 15.08 -2.49 -14.27
N GLU A 92 14.71 -1.29 -14.70
CA GLU A 92 14.39 -0.16 -13.82
C GLU A 92 13.18 -0.44 -12.95
N ALA A 93 12.14 -1.09 -13.50
CA ALA A 93 10.93 -1.44 -12.76
C ALA A 93 11.22 -2.48 -11.67
N ILE A 94 12.11 -3.43 -11.95
CA ILE A 94 12.51 -4.47 -10.99
C ILE A 94 13.41 -3.89 -9.91
N TYR A 95 14.40 -3.08 -10.30
CA TYR A 95 15.29 -2.38 -9.39
C TYR A 95 14.51 -1.50 -8.41
N GLU A 96 13.64 -0.62 -8.90
CA GLU A 96 12.83 0.26 -8.04
C GLU A 96 11.81 -0.53 -7.19
N GLY A 97 11.27 -1.62 -7.76
CA GLY A 97 10.42 -2.56 -7.04
C GLY A 97 11.16 -3.19 -5.86
N PHE A 98 12.40 -3.63 -6.05
CA PHE A 98 13.24 -4.18 -4.98
C PHE A 98 13.65 -3.13 -3.95
N MET A 99 14.05 -1.93 -4.39
CA MET A 99 14.40 -0.82 -3.48
C MET A 99 13.22 -0.43 -2.57
N SER A 100 12.00 -0.46 -3.12
CA SER A 100 10.77 -0.29 -2.34
C SER A 100 10.56 -1.45 -1.37
N HIS A 101 10.76 -2.68 -1.82
CA HIS A 101 10.63 -3.90 -1.01
C HIS A 101 11.67 -4.01 0.12
N LEU A 102 12.88 -3.45 -0.08
CA LEU A 102 13.92 -3.41 0.94
C LEU A 102 13.45 -2.68 2.21
N ALA A 103 12.55 -1.69 2.09
CA ALA A 103 11.94 -1.06 3.27
C ALA A 103 11.16 -2.07 4.13
N THR A 104 10.48 -3.05 3.50
CA THR A 104 9.78 -4.14 4.17
C THR A 104 10.75 -5.12 4.83
N VAL A 105 11.82 -5.52 4.12
CA VAL A 105 12.86 -6.40 4.69
C VAL A 105 13.48 -5.78 5.94
N LYS A 106 13.85 -4.50 5.86
CA LYS A 106 14.43 -3.74 6.97
C LYS A 106 13.46 -3.56 8.14
N PHE A 107 12.18 -3.36 7.85
CA PHE A 107 11.16 -3.32 8.89
C PHE A 107 11.10 -4.64 9.65
N HIS A 108 11.05 -5.78 8.95
CA HIS A 108 11.06 -7.10 9.59
C HIS A 108 12.32 -7.32 10.43
N PHE A 109 13.50 -6.95 9.91
CA PHE A 109 14.75 -7.06 10.66
C PHE A 109 14.72 -6.25 11.96
N ARG A 110 14.26 -5.00 11.92
CA ARG A 110 14.14 -4.16 13.14
C ARG A 110 13.14 -4.71 14.15
N VAL A 111 12.04 -5.30 13.68
CA VAL A 111 11.07 -5.94 14.58
C VAL A 111 11.72 -7.12 15.29
N LEU A 112 12.50 -7.94 14.59
CA LEU A 112 13.21 -9.06 15.20
C LEU A 112 14.25 -8.59 16.23
N LEU A 113 15.08 -7.60 15.89
CA LEU A 113 16.03 -7.02 16.85
C LEU A 113 15.34 -6.43 18.08
N ALA A 114 14.21 -5.75 17.88
CA ALA A 114 13.43 -5.22 19.00
C ALA A 114 12.73 -6.32 19.81
N GLU A 115 12.33 -7.45 19.20
CA GLU A 115 11.78 -8.60 19.92
C GLU A 115 12.83 -9.21 20.86
N ASP A 116 14.12 -9.16 20.50
CA ASP A 116 15.24 -9.61 21.33
C ASP A 116 15.57 -8.63 22.48
N GLU A 117 15.40 -7.32 22.28
CA GLU A 117 15.70 -6.28 23.29
C GLU A 117 14.52 -5.96 24.24
N ASP A 118 13.31 -5.78 23.69
CA ASP A 118 12.09 -5.37 24.40
C ASP A 118 10.84 -5.91 23.68
N GLN A 119 10.46 -7.12 24.07
CA GLN A 119 9.36 -7.86 23.47
C GLN A 119 8.02 -7.09 23.52
N ALA A 120 7.76 -6.30 24.56
CA ALA A 120 6.51 -5.58 24.72
C ALA A 120 6.41 -4.44 23.70
N LYS A 121 7.46 -3.63 23.58
CA LYS A 121 7.53 -2.51 22.63
C LYS A 121 7.58 -2.98 21.18
N ALA A 122 8.23 -4.11 20.92
CA ALA A 122 8.26 -4.72 19.59
C ALA A 122 6.88 -5.21 19.15
N LYS A 123 6.15 -5.86 20.07
CA LYS A 123 4.76 -6.29 19.84
C LYS A 123 3.85 -5.11 19.53
N GLU A 124 3.90 -4.03 20.33
CA GLU A 124 3.10 -2.82 20.10
C GLU A 124 3.35 -2.22 18.71
N LYS A 125 4.62 -2.04 18.31
CA LYS A 125 4.96 -1.50 16.99
C LYS A 125 4.47 -2.38 15.84
N LYS A 126 4.57 -3.70 16.01
CA LYS A 126 4.11 -4.69 15.03
C LYS A 126 2.59 -4.64 14.90
N ASP A 127 1.87 -4.55 16.01
CA ASP A 127 0.42 -4.46 16.04
C ASP A 127 -0.06 -3.16 15.37
N LEU A 128 0.57 -2.02 15.66
CA LEU A 128 0.29 -0.73 14.99
C LEU A 128 0.50 -0.81 13.47
N TRP A 129 1.58 -1.45 13.02
CA TRP A 129 1.85 -1.66 11.60
C TRP A 129 0.81 -2.58 10.94
N LEU A 130 0.49 -3.71 11.57
CA LEU A 130 -0.52 -4.65 11.09
C LEU A 130 -1.89 -3.97 10.98
N GLN A 131 -2.27 -3.18 11.98
CA GLN A 131 -3.51 -2.38 11.96
C GLN A 131 -3.51 -1.37 10.81
N LYS A 132 -2.39 -0.68 10.56
CA LYS A 132 -2.25 0.25 9.42
C LYS A 132 -2.34 -0.48 8.08
N ALA A 133 -1.68 -1.62 7.93
CA ALA A 133 -1.71 -2.44 6.73
C ALA A 133 -3.12 -3.01 6.45
N ALA A 134 -3.81 -3.49 7.48
CA ALA A 134 -5.18 -3.97 7.40
C ALA A 134 -6.16 -2.86 7.00
N ARG A 135 -6.01 -1.66 7.59
CA ARG A 135 -6.79 -0.46 7.21
C ARG A 135 -6.58 -0.10 5.73
N ASN A 136 -5.32 -0.03 5.28
CA ASN A 136 -5.00 0.27 3.89
C ASN A 136 -5.55 -0.80 2.91
N SER A 137 -5.44 -2.07 3.28
CA SER A 137 -5.99 -3.19 2.48
C SER A 137 -7.51 -3.08 2.32
N ARG A 138 -8.23 -2.74 3.40
CA ARG A 138 -9.67 -2.47 3.36
C ARG A 138 -10.01 -1.27 2.49
N LYS A 139 -9.23 -0.18 2.59
CA LYS A 139 -9.38 1.03 1.77
C LYS A 139 -9.22 0.72 0.26
N ILE A 140 -8.21 -0.06 -0.10
CA ILE A 140 -7.98 -0.52 -1.48
C ILE A 140 -9.12 -1.43 -1.97
N ARG A 141 -9.59 -2.34 -1.12
CA ARG A 141 -10.72 -3.22 -1.48
C ARG A 141 -12.01 -2.43 -1.71
N LEU A 142 -12.30 -1.44 -0.87
CA LEU A 142 -13.44 -0.54 -1.04
C LEU A 142 -13.33 0.24 -2.36
N PHE A 143 -12.14 0.75 -2.67
CA PHE A 143 -11.88 1.43 -3.93
C PHE A 143 -12.18 0.54 -5.14
N LYS A 144 -11.66 -0.69 -5.16
CA LYS A 144 -11.91 -1.66 -6.24
C LYS A 144 -13.39 -2.01 -6.37
N LEU A 145 -14.06 -2.29 -5.26
CA LEU A 145 -15.50 -2.57 -5.24
C LEU A 145 -16.30 -1.43 -5.88
N ARG A 146 -15.97 -0.17 -5.55
CA ARG A 146 -16.63 1.00 -6.13
C ARG A 146 -16.36 1.14 -7.62
N LEU A 147 -15.12 0.93 -8.07
CA LEU A 147 -14.79 0.93 -9.50
C LEU A 147 -15.58 -0.14 -10.26
N ASP A 148 -15.63 -1.35 -9.73
CA ASP A 148 -16.38 -2.46 -10.33
C ASP A 148 -17.88 -2.14 -10.38
N THR A 149 -18.42 -1.55 -9.31
CA THR A 149 -19.83 -1.15 -9.26
C THR A 149 -20.15 -0.08 -10.30
N ILE A 150 -19.31 0.96 -10.38
CA ILE A 150 -19.47 2.06 -11.35
C ILE A 150 -19.34 1.56 -12.79
N ALA A 151 -18.43 0.62 -13.06
CA ALA A 151 -18.23 0.08 -14.40
C ALA A 151 -19.43 -0.73 -14.90
N ASN A 152 -20.17 -1.37 -13.97
CA ASN A 152 -21.31 -2.22 -14.27
C ASN A 152 -22.66 -1.49 -14.23
N ASP A 153 -22.74 -0.30 -13.63
CA ASP A 153 -23.96 0.49 -13.57
C ASP A 153 -23.96 1.61 -14.63
N SER A 154 -24.95 1.59 -15.52
CA SER A 154 -25.04 2.55 -16.64
C SER A 154 -25.18 4.01 -16.20
N SER A 155 -25.84 4.27 -15.07
CA SER A 155 -26.05 5.63 -14.55
C SER A 155 -24.79 6.20 -13.90
N LEU A 156 -23.98 5.33 -13.28
CA LEU A 156 -22.76 5.75 -12.59
C LEU A 156 -21.53 5.80 -13.51
N LYS A 157 -21.57 5.10 -14.65
CA LYS A 157 -20.41 4.89 -15.55
C LYS A 157 -19.67 6.16 -15.94
N ARG A 158 -20.38 7.29 -16.06
CA ARG A 158 -19.78 8.61 -16.34
C ARG A 158 -18.73 9.03 -15.31
N HIS A 159 -18.82 8.53 -14.08
CA HIS A 159 -17.92 8.87 -12.98
C HIS A 159 -16.70 7.93 -12.91
N LEU A 160 -16.58 6.93 -13.78
CA LEU A 160 -15.53 5.92 -13.70
C LEU A 160 -14.13 6.54 -13.76
N ALA A 161 -13.86 7.37 -14.78
CA ALA A 161 -12.57 8.03 -14.94
C ALA A 161 -12.23 8.92 -13.74
N PHE A 162 -13.21 9.70 -13.27
CA PHE A 162 -13.04 10.57 -12.11
C PHE A 162 -12.71 9.77 -10.82
N VAL A 163 -13.42 8.67 -10.56
CA VAL A 163 -13.15 7.85 -9.36
C VAL A 163 -11.81 7.12 -9.51
N GLN A 164 -11.42 6.68 -10.71
CA GLN A 164 -10.08 6.13 -10.96
C GLN A 164 -8.98 7.13 -10.60
N ASP A 165 -9.11 8.38 -11.05
CA ASP A 165 -8.17 9.46 -10.75
C ASP A 165 -8.14 9.84 -9.27
N LEU A 166 -9.30 9.80 -8.60
CA LEU A 166 -9.41 10.01 -7.15
C LEU A 166 -8.59 8.99 -6.34
N GLY A 167 -8.50 7.77 -6.86
CA GLY A 167 -7.71 6.68 -6.29
C GLY A 167 -8.19 6.19 -4.92
N SER A 168 -7.40 5.32 -4.31
CA SER A 168 -7.68 4.81 -2.96
C SER A 168 -7.59 5.90 -1.89
N GLN A 169 -6.95 7.05 -2.17
CA GLN A 169 -6.79 8.13 -1.19
C GLN A 169 -8.11 8.82 -0.85
N GLY A 170 -9.03 8.96 -1.81
CA GLY A 170 -10.37 9.53 -1.59
C GLY A 170 -11.36 8.63 -0.87
N MET A 171 -10.99 7.39 -0.54
CA MET A 171 -11.87 6.47 0.17
C MET A 171 -11.88 6.75 1.68
N SER A 172 -12.99 6.45 2.34
CA SER A 172 -13.09 6.48 3.80
C SER A 172 -12.21 5.39 4.43
N SER A 173 -11.62 5.70 5.59
CA SER A 173 -11.04 4.68 6.44
C SER A 173 -12.16 4.01 7.24
N ASP A 174 -11.97 2.76 7.59
CA ASP A 174 -12.85 2.04 8.51
C ASP A 174 -12.06 1.87 9.82
N GLU A 175 -12.58 2.36 10.93
CA GLU A 175 -12.05 2.03 12.26
C GLU A 175 -12.90 0.90 12.84
N SER A 176 -12.27 -0.16 13.35
CA SER A 176 -12.96 -1.21 14.10
C SER A 176 -13.21 -0.71 15.51
N GLU A 177 -14.45 -0.74 15.96
CA GLU A 177 -14.72 -0.61 17.40
C GLU A 177 -14.39 -1.93 18.10
N ASP A 178 -13.81 -1.78 19.30
CA ASP A 178 -13.46 -2.77 20.32
C ASP A 178 -13.63 -4.26 19.93
N GLU A 179 -12.51 -5.00 19.88
CA GLU A 179 -12.54 -6.45 19.61
C GLU A 179 -13.31 -7.25 20.67
N ASN A 180 -13.62 -6.64 21.83
CA ASN A 180 -14.40 -7.27 22.89
C ASN A 180 -15.93 -7.24 22.65
N ALA A 181 -16.41 -6.50 21.64
CA ALA A 181 -17.83 -6.46 21.31
C ALA A 181 -18.25 -7.71 20.51
N ARG A 182 -19.42 -8.29 20.85
CA ARG A 182 -19.99 -9.45 20.10
C ARG A 182 -20.26 -9.15 18.62
N THR A 183 -20.34 -7.88 18.23
CA THR A 183 -20.52 -7.45 16.84
C THR A 183 -19.48 -6.37 16.53
N ILE A 184 -18.52 -6.69 15.66
CA ILE A 184 -17.51 -5.73 15.21
C ILE A 184 -18.19 -4.75 14.25
N SER A 185 -18.44 -3.53 14.74
CA SER A 185 -18.92 -2.42 13.92
C SER A 185 -17.71 -1.71 13.28
N TYR A 186 -17.81 -1.41 11.98
CA TYR A 186 -16.78 -0.66 11.27
C TYR A 186 -17.33 0.72 10.93
N LEU A 187 -17.08 1.69 11.79
CA LEU A 187 -17.52 3.07 11.57
C LEU A 187 -16.75 3.68 10.40
N ARG A 188 -17.49 4.37 9.52
CA ARG A 188 -16.90 5.13 8.41
C ARG A 188 -16.23 6.38 8.96
N VAL A 189 -14.92 6.51 8.75
CA VAL A 189 -14.15 7.73 9.06
C VAL A 189 -13.82 8.46 7.77
N TYR A 190 -14.29 9.71 7.67
CA TYR A 190 -14.20 10.50 6.45
C TYR A 190 -12.93 11.34 6.40
N PRO A 191 -12.25 11.47 5.25
CA PRO A 191 -11.17 12.44 5.11
C PRO A 191 -11.68 13.85 5.36
N ALA A 192 -10.98 14.62 6.21
CA ALA A 192 -11.42 15.97 6.59
C ALA A 192 -11.49 16.95 5.40
N TRP A 193 -10.71 16.68 4.34
CA TRP A 193 -10.69 17.50 3.14
C TRP A 193 -11.86 17.25 2.18
N ARG A 194 -12.60 16.15 2.34
CA ARG A 194 -13.55 15.68 1.33
C ARG A 194 -14.90 16.38 1.47
N SER A 195 -15.39 16.97 0.38
CA SER A 195 -16.70 17.62 0.39
C SER A 195 -17.86 16.64 0.64
N ARG A 196 -18.98 17.16 1.15
CA ARG A 196 -20.20 16.37 1.33
C ARG A 196 -20.74 15.84 0.00
N GLN A 197 -20.65 16.61 -1.08
CA GLN A 197 -21.13 16.19 -2.41
C GLN A 197 -20.36 14.97 -2.94
N LEU A 198 -19.03 15.00 -2.85
CA LEU A 198 -18.20 13.84 -3.19
C LEU A 198 -18.47 12.66 -2.25
N GLY A 199 -18.73 12.94 -0.97
CA GLY A 199 -19.21 11.95 -0.01
C GLY A 199 -20.49 11.25 -0.48
N SER A 200 -21.51 12.02 -0.86
CA SER A 200 -22.80 11.53 -1.34
C SER A 200 -22.71 10.69 -2.60
N LEU A 201 -21.91 11.11 -3.59
CA LEU A 201 -21.65 10.28 -4.78
C LEU A 201 -21.12 8.90 -4.39
N LEU A 202 -20.10 8.86 -3.52
CA LEU A 202 -19.50 7.60 -3.09
C LEU A 202 -20.45 6.75 -2.23
N TRP A 203 -21.40 7.36 -1.54
CA TRP A 203 -22.46 6.64 -0.81
C TRP A 203 -23.47 6.03 -1.77
N ASN A 204 -23.91 6.76 -2.79
CA ASN A 204 -24.80 6.22 -3.82
C ASN A 204 -24.18 4.99 -4.51
N VAL A 205 -22.87 5.03 -4.77
CA VAL A 205 -22.14 3.86 -5.30
C VAL A 205 -22.18 2.69 -4.32
N ASP A 206 -22.01 2.93 -3.02
CA ASP A 206 -22.09 1.87 -2.01
C ASP A 206 -23.50 1.26 -1.93
N ASP A 207 -24.55 2.07 -2.08
CA ASP A 207 -25.95 1.62 -2.07
C ASP A 207 -26.24 0.73 -3.28
N VAL A 208 -25.79 1.14 -4.48
CA VAL A 208 -25.88 0.31 -5.69
C VAL A 208 -25.10 -0.99 -5.52
N ALA A 209 -23.90 -0.94 -4.92
CA ALA A 209 -23.11 -2.15 -4.63
C ALA A 209 -23.85 -3.09 -3.66
N ALA A 210 -24.51 -2.55 -2.64
CA ALA A 210 -25.30 -3.32 -1.69
C ALA A 210 -26.53 -3.95 -2.35
N THR A 211 -27.25 -3.22 -3.20
CA THR A 211 -28.38 -3.74 -3.98
C THR A 211 -27.92 -4.84 -4.94
N ASN A 212 -26.80 -4.66 -5.64
CA ASN A 212 -26.23 -5.67 -6.54
C ASN A 212 -25.78 -6.94 -5.81
N ALA A 213 -25.33 -6.81 -4.56
CA ALA A 213 -24.95 -7.94 -3.71
C ALA A 213 -26.15 -8.58 -2.99
N SER A 214 -27.31 -7.93 -2.98
CA SER A 214 -28.52 -8.48 -2.38
C SER A 214 -28.97 -9.72 -3.17
N VAL A 215 -29.36 -10.76 -2.43
CA VAL A 215 -29.77 -12.03 -3.03
C VAL A 215 -31.29 -11.98 -3.22
N PRO A 216 -31.80 -12.28 -4.43
CA PRO A 216 -33.23 -12.39 -4.64
C PRO A 216 -33.86 -13.42 -3.69
N ILE A 217 -35.07 -13.14 -3.22
CA ILE A 217 -35.84 -14.05 -2.36
C ILE A 217 -35.89 -15.45 -3.02
N GLY A 218 -35.54 -16.50 -2.26
CA GLY A 218 -35.55 -17.89 -2.73
C GLY A 218 -34.23 -18.40 -3.33
N LYS A 219 -33.20 -17.55 -3.47
CA LYS A 219 -31.85 -18.00 -3.85
C LYS A 219 -30.94 -18.11 -2.64
N GLN A 220 -30.09 -19.13 -2.64
CA GLN A 220 -29.07 -19.28 -1.59
C GLN A 220 -28.02 -18.18 -1.75
N LYS A 221 -27.72 -17.50 -0.66
CA LYS A 221 -26.65 -16.50 -0.61
C LYS A 221 -25.33 -17.17 -1.01
N LYS A 222 -24.62 -16.59 -1.98
CA LYS A 222 -23.30 -17.09 -2.39
C LYS A 222 -22.40 -17.17 -1.16
N SER A 223 -21.77 -18.32 -0.96
CA SER A 223 -20.77 -18.52 0.10
C SER A 223 -19.62 -17.53 -0.11
N GLY A 224 -19.34 -16.68 0.88
CA GLY A 224 -18.33 -15.62 0.78
C GLY A 224 -18.46 -14.56 1.88
N THR A 225 -17.50 -13.63 1.92
CA THR A 225 -17.48 -12.50 2.87
C THR A 225 -18.68 -11.61 2.63
N GLN A 226 -19.62 -11.60 3.58
CA GLN A 226 -20.77 -10.70 3.54
C GLN A 226 -20.28 -9.24 3.53
N LEU A 227 -21.00 -8.34 2.85
CA LEU A 227 -20.75 -6.91 3.00
C LEU A 227 -20.94 -6.54 4.48
N HIS A 228 -19.87 -6.06 5.11
CA HIS A 228 -19.94 -5.60 6.49
C HIS A 228 -20.82 -4.35 6.55
N VAL A 229 -21.70 -4.28 7.54
CA VAL A 229 -22.45 -3.06 7.84
C VAL A 229 -21.45 -2.00 8.31
N ARG A 230 -21.52 -0.82 7.70
CA ARG A 230 -20.61 0.30 7.97
C ARG A 230 -21.43 1.54 8.29
N PRO A 231 -21.85 1.70 9.56
CA PRO A 231 -22.66 2.85 9.92
C PRO A 231 -21.91 4.15 9.64
N HIS A 232 -22.67 5.18 9.26
CA HIS A 232 -22.14 6.53 9.11
C HIS A 232 -21.71 7.05 10.48
N SER A 233 -20.59 7.76 10.52
CA SER A 233 -20.11 8.41 11.74
C SER A 233 -19.67 9.83 11.43
N ASP A 234 -19.65 10.68 12.46
CA ASP A 234 -19.12 12.05 12.37
C ASP A 234 -17.60 12.10 12.52
N LYS A 235 -16.93 10.94 12.62
CA LYS A 235 -15.48 10.86 12.77
C LYS A 235 -14.81 11.32 11.46
N VAL A 236 -13.87 12.25 11.60
CA VAL A 236 -13.07 12.77 10.49
C VAL A 236 -11.59 12.45 10.70
N ASN A 237 -10.93 11.97 9.65
CA ASN A 237 -9.49 11.78 9.60
C ASN A 237 -8.83 13.06 9.08
N LYS A 238 -8.20 13.81 9.99
CA LYS A 238 -7.47 15.05 9.69
C LYS A 238 -6.12 14.80 9.01
N GLU A 239 -5.55 13.61 9.17
CA GLU A 239 -4.25 13.21 8.61
C GLU A 239 -4.38 12.65 7.19
N ALA A 240 -5.60 12.47 6.69
CA ALA A 240 -5.82 11.97 5.34
C ALA A 240 -5.29 12.96 4.31
N ALA A 241 -4.32 12.52 3.51
CA ALA A 241 -3.78 13.32 2.42
C ALA A 241 -4.85 13.60 1.35
N ALA A 242 -4.95 14.86 0.94
CA ALA A 242 -5.84 15.29 -0.12
C ALA A 242 -5.16 15.05 -1.49
N PRO A 243 -5.82 14.38 -2.45
CA PRO A 243 -5.29 14.24 -3.80
C PRO A 243 -5.18 15.61 -4.48
N PRO A 244 -4.07 15.89 -5.19
CA PRO A 244 -3.96 17.10 -5.99
C PRO A 244 -4.77 16.98 -7.30
N GLY A 245 -5.17 18.11 -7.87
CA GLY A 245 -5.78 18.17 -9.21
C GLY A 245 -7.28 17.88 -9.26
N LEU A 246 -7.98 17.86 -8.12
CA LEU A 246 -9.44 17.70 -8.12
C LEU A 246 -10.16 19.04 -8.40
N PRO A 247 -11.38 18.99 -8.96
CA PRO A 247 -12.32 20.11 -9.02
C PRO A 247 -12.56 20.74 -7.64
N HIS A 248 -12.79 22.06 -7.61
CA HIS A 248 -12.86 22.82 -6.36
C HIS A 248 -13.95 22.29 -5.41
N ASN A 249 -15.10 21.91 -5.96
CA ASN A 249 -16.26 21.39 -5.21
C ASN A 249 -16.07 19.95 -4.66
N CYS A 250 -14.92 19.31 -4.92
CA CYS A 250 -14.53 18.05 -4.30
C CYS A 250 -13.92 18.25 -2.90
N TYR A 251 -13.44 19.46 -2.60
CA TYR A 251 -12.85 19.80 -1.32
C TYR A 251 -13.89 20.43 -0.37
N ASP A 252 -13.78 20.13 0.92
CA ASP A 252 -14.53 20.82 1.96
C ASP A 252 -14.06 22.28 2.04
N THR A 253 -15.01 23.21 1.97
CA THR A 253 -14.72 24.65 1.85
C THR A 253 -14.06 25.19 3.12
N ALA A 254 -14.49 24.73 4.29
CA ALA A 254 -13.92 25.15 5.57
C ALA A 254 -12.53 24.56 5.79
N TRP A 255 -12.27 23.34 5.31
CA TRP A 255 -10.94 22.74 5.30
C TRP A 255 -10.01 23.48 4.34
N LEU A 256 -10.45 23.75 3.11
CA LEU A 256 -9.66 24.43 2.09
C LEU A 256 -9.30 25.87 2.52
N ALA A 257 -10.21 26.56 3.21
CA ALA A 257 -9.97 27.90 3.75
C ALA A 257 -8.83 27.95 4.78
N LYS A 258 -8.60 26.86 5.53
CA LYS A 258 -7.55 26.77 6.56
C LYS A 258 -6.15 26.57 6.01
N LEU A 259 -6.01 26.20 4.74
CA LEU A 259 -4.72 25.93 4.12
C LEU A 259 -3.97 27.23 3.80
N SER A 260 -2.64 27.17 3.93
CA SER A 260 -1.75 28.23 3.45
C SER A 260 -1.80 28.35 1.93
N GLN A 261 -1.38 29.50 1.40
CA GLN A 261 -1.35 29.71 -0.05
C GLN A 261 -0.44 28.68 -0.76
N GLN A 262 0.70 28.33 -0.16
CA GLN A 262 1.59 27.31 -0.69
C GLN A 262 0.90 25.94 -0.78
N GLN A 263 0.21 25.51 0.28
CA GLN A 263 -0.52 24.24 0.30
C GLN A 263 -1.63 24.20 -0.77
N LYS A 264 -2.34 25.33 -0.97
CA LYS A 264 -3.35 25.45 -2.04
C LYS A 264 -2.72 25.32 -3.43
N CYS A 265 -1.56 25.95 -3.65
CA CYS A 265 -0.81 25.83 -4.91
C CYS A 265 -0.35 24.38 -5.15
N GLU A 266 0.14 23.68 -4.12
CA GLU A 266 0.56 22.27 -4.20
C GLU A 266 -0.61 21.33 -4.53
N LEU A 267 -1.82 21.63 -4.06
CA LEU A 267 -3.03 20.88 -4.40
C LEU A 267 -3.46 21.04 -5.86
N ARG A 268 -3.02 22.08 -6.58
CA ARG A 268 -3.38 22.30 -7.99
C ARG A 268 -4.90 22.20 -8.22
N VAL A 269 -5.69 22.80 -7.33
CA VAL A 269 -7.15 22.76 -7.38
C VAL A 269 -7.61 23.27 -8.74
N LYS A 270 -8.48 22.52 -9.42
CA LYS A 270 -9.04 22.94 -10.71
C LYS A 270 -10.15 23.95 -10.48
N ASP A 271 -10.10 25.06 -11.20
CA ASP A 271 -11.15 26.09 -11.21
C ASP A 271 -12.33 25.65 -12.09
N SER A 272 -12.93 24.54 -11.70
CA SER A 272 -14.06 23.91 -12.38
C SER A 272 -14.84 23.08 -11.37
N ASP A 273 -16.10 22.81 -11.68
CA ASP A 273 -16.98 22.03 -10.83
C ASP A 273 -17.18 20.66 -11.43
N TYR A 274 -17.05 19.63 -10.59
CA TYR A 274 -17.46 18.31 -10.98
C TYR A 274 -18.98 18.19 -10.87
N ASN A 275 -19.62 17.69 -11.93
CA ASN A 275 -21.04 17.36 -11.86
C ASN A 275 -21.24 15.99 -11.19
N PHE A 276 -21.74 16.00 -9.95
CA PHE A 276 -22.03 14.80 -9.15
C PHE A 276 -23.38 14.14 -9.46
N THR A 277 -24.20 14.70 -10.35
CA THR A 277 -25.46 14.06 -10.74
C THR A 277 -25.20 12.82 -11.57
N ALA A 278 -25.98 11.76 -11.32
CA ALA A 278 -26.08 10.61 -12.23
C ALA A 278 -26.53 11.10 -13.62
#